data_AF-I6F7P8-F1
#
_entry.id   AF-I6F7P8-F1
#
_cell.length_a   1.000
_cell.length_b   1.000
_cell.length_c   1.000
_cell.angle_alpha   90.00
_cell.angle_beta   90.00
_cell.angle_gamma   90.00
#
_symmetry.space_group_name_H-M   'P 1'
#
loop_
_entity.id
_entity.type
_entity.pdbx_description
1 polymer ?
#
loop_
_entity_poly.entity_id
_entity_poly.type
_entity_poly.pdbx_seq_one_letter_code
_entity_poly.pdbx_strand_id
1 'polypeptide(L)'
;LPARIESREKNDIYAHLDGQGRYRVKMDFDREGTEPGFGYLWLRMAKPCAGETLGWHTPLIDGTEVAIAYSNGDIDLPYIAYALHDAEHPDLVTSDNHTRNILRTPANSKLRMEDRRGEEHIKLATEYGKTQLNSGHLVDSQGQLRGKGTELRTDEWGTLRAGKGLFVAADAQAKAQGEALDMDAALKEIDRLNQQLQQLENAAKRAQALKADIDSQIQMFEQRLKPLNEAVLFSAPEGMALTSGEDMQMSAARNVAVNAGGDISTGTMGNLTALAGEKLGLFARTGQLSLKSGEGAVDVQAQNGSMRLFAEKKLTISSESDISFTGKKRITLIGGGSYLRLEAGKVEYGTMATCMRRVKRTMTAAAQSMPMTFPRMSSSHIYSAIYRLLDKHGNILVNTPCRLTTPSGQTVMGYSDNEGRSVPVYTRQQEDVELHFFVKKPQPEETMWFVGETDTQQLETELRESLS
;
A
#
# COMPACT_ATOMS: atom_id res chain seq x y z
N LEU A 1 49.21 41.71 35.07
CA LEU A 1 48.48 41.86 36.35
C LEU A 1 47.18 41.07 36.22
N PRO A 2 46.77 40.30 37.25
CA PRO A 2 45.51 39.58 37.22
C PRO A 2 44.33 40.55 37.33
N ALA A 3 43.26 40.24 36.62
CA ALA A 3 42.01 40.97 36.59
C ALA A 3 40.87 40.01 36.25
N ARG A 4 39.63 40.44 36.44
CA ARG A 4 38.44 39.69 36.02
C ARG A 4 37.61 40.47 35.03
N ILE A 5 37.04 39.78 34.05
CA ILE A 5 36.03 40.38 33.17
C ILE A 5 34.84 40.83 34.02
N GLU A 6 34.34 42.03 33.75
CA GLU A 6 33.12 42.54 34.39
C GLU A 6 32.02 42.78 33.36
N SER A 7 30.79 42.43 33.74
CA SER A 7 29.57 42.91 33.10
C SER A 7 28.86 43.94 34.00
N ARG A 8 27.98 44.75 33.37
CA ARG A 8 27.01 45.56 34.12
C ARG A 8 25.95 44.70 34.80
N GLU A 9 25.72 43.51 34.28
CA GLU A 9 24.83 42.52 34.86
C GLU A 9 25.65 41.52 35.67
N LYS A 10 25.30 41.34 36.94
CA LYS A 10 26.01 40.40 37.81
C LYS A 10 25.76 38.97 37.36
N ASN A 11 26.83 38.17 37.19
CA ASN A 11 26.79 36.79 36.70
C ASN A 11 26.25 36.69 35.26
N ASP A 12 26.57 37.68 34.43
CA ASP A 12 26.20 37.66 33.02
C ASP A 12 26.82 36.42 32.33
N ILE A 13 25.95 35.56 31.82
CA ILE A 13 26.33 34.33 31.12
C ILE A 13 26.76 34.59 29.67
N TYR A 14 26.66 35.85 29.21
CA TYR A 14 27.13 36.32 27.93
C TYR A 14 28.26 37.32 28.11
N ALA A 15 28.99 37.58 27.03
CA ALA A 15 30.10 38.52 27.05
C ALA A 15 29.62 39.97 26.99
N HIS A 16 30.13 40.79 27.90
CA HIS A 16 29.86 42.23 27.92
C HIS A 16 30.90 43.00 27.11
N LEU A 17 30.56 43.29 25.85
CA LEU A 17 31.44 43.92 24.86
C LEU A 17 30.95 45.31 24.44
N ASP A 18 31.88 46.22 24.12
CA ASP A 18 31.54 47.46 23.42
C ASP A 18 31.44 47.28 21.89
N GLY A 19 31.11 48.36 21.17
CA GLY A 19 30.99 48.35 19.71
C GLY A 19 32.29 48.02 18.94
N GLN A 20 33.44 47.91 19.63
CA GLN A 20 34.72 47.48 19.06
C GLN A 20 35.14 46.08 19.53
N GLY A 21 34.30 45.39 20.32
CA GLY A 21 34.62 44.08 20.87
C GLY A 21 35.67 44.10 21.97
N ARG A 22 35.78 45.21 22.72
CA ARG A 22 36.61 45.35 23.93
C ARG A 22 35.82 44.94 25.16
N TYR A 23 36.53 44.63 26.25
CA TYR A 23 35.96 44.17 27.52
C TYR A 23 36.10 45.21 28.62
N ARG A 24 35.16 45.21 29.58
CA ARG A 24 35.39 45.79 30.90
C ARG A 24 36.09 44.77 31.78
N VAL A 25 36.99 45.25 32.63
CA VAL A 25 37.70 44.41 33.59
C VAL A 25 37.72 45.11 34.95
N LYS A 26 37.93 44.33 36.01
CA LYS A 26 38.30 44.80 37.33
C LYS A 26 39.65 44.22 37.69
N MET A 27 40.59 45.08 38.04
CA MET A 27 41.91 44.65 38.50
C MET A 27 41.79 44.03 39.88
N ASP A 28 42.41 42.87 40.11
CA ASP A 28 42.26 42.18 41.40
C ASP A 28 42.89 42.94 42.58
N PHE A 29 43.86 43.81 42.31
CA PHE A 29 44.47 44.69 43.31
C PHE A 29 43.62 45.93 43.63
N ASP A 30 42.61 46.23 42.81
CA ASP A 30 41.72 47.35 43.03
C ASP A 30 40.67 46.99 44.10
N ARG A 31 40.79 47.65 45.26
CA ARG A 31 39.95 47.44 46.44
C ARG A 31 38.81 48.45 46.52
N GLU A 32 38.74 49.39 45.59
CA GLU A 32 37.66 50.38 45.58
C GLU A 32 36.32 49.73 45.17
N GLY A 33 35.24 50.20 45.81
CA GLY A 33 33.88 49.76 45.50
C GLY A 33 33.35 50.53 44.31
N THR A 34 33.61 50.05 43.09
CA THR A 34 33.07 50.59 41.85
C THR A 34 31.80 49.83 41.42
N GLU A 35 30.93 50.51 40.67
CA GLU A 35 29.78 49.85 40.05
C GLU A 35 30.25 48.79 39.05
N PRO A 36 29.61 47.61 38.96
CA PRO A 36 30.00 46.55 38.02
C PRO A 36 30.09 47.05 36.57
N GLY A 37 31.20 46.74 35.90
CA GLY A 37 31.46 47.19 34.53
C GLY A 37 32.01 48.60 34.43
N PHE A 38 32.32 49.24 35.56
CA PHE A 38 32.94 50.55 35.65
C PHE A 38 34.25 50.55 36.44
N GLY A 39 34.76 49.38 36.87
CA GLY A 39 36.01 49.26 37.61
C GLY A 39 37.27 49.64 36.80
N TYR A 40 37.24 49.51 35.47
CA TYR A 40 38.39 49.86 34.62
C TYR A 40 37.97 50.25 33.20
N LEU A 41 38.91 50.74 32.38
CA LEU A 41 38.67 51.10 30.97
C LEU A 41 38.39 49.89 30.06
N TRP A 42 37.88 50.17 28.85
CA TRP A 42 37.65 49.15 27.83
C TRP A 42 38.95 48.62 27.24
N LEU A 43 39.21 47.32 27.37
CA LEU A 43 40.44 46.66 26.92
C LEU A 43 40.23 45.77 25.72
N ARG A 44 41.16 45.86 24.76
CA ARG A 44 41.26 44.87 23.67
C ARG A 44 41.84 43.56 24.21
N MET A 45 41.41 42.45 23.62
CA MET A 45 41.98 41.12 23.87
C MET A 45 42.96 40.73 22.77
N ALA A 46 44.14 40.26 23.14
CA ALA A 46 45.07 39.61 22.23
C ALA A 46 44.44 38.30 21.74
N LYS A 47 44.45 38.08 20.42
CA LYS A 47 43.75 36.97 19.76
C LYS A 47 44.73 36.18 18.92
N PRO A 48 44.49 34.87 18.70
CA PRO A 48 45.31 34.05 17.80
C PRO A 48 45.44 34.65 16.40
N CYS A 49 44.38 35.27 15.89
CA CYS A 49 44.42 36.06 14.67
C CYS A 49 43.41 37.21 14.72
N ALA A 50 43.75 38.33 14.08
CA ALA A 50 42.89 39.49 13.88
C ALA A 50 43.35 40.24 12.63
N GLY A 51 42.40 40.74 11.82
CA GLY A 51 42.65 41.51 10.62
C GLY A 51 41.35 42.08 10.04
N GLU A 52 41.43 42.75 8.90
CA GLU A 52 40.27 43.38 8.25
C GLU A 52 39.21 42.35 7.81
N THR A 53 39.64 41.21 7.28
CA THR A 53 38.77 40.16 6.72
C THR A 53 38.83 38.83 7.48
N LEU A 54 39.58 38.77 8.59
CA LEU A 54 39.80 37.54 9.36
C LEU A 54 39.88 37.81 10.86
N GLY A 55 39.60 36.79 11.68
CA GLY A 55 39.85 36.87 13.11
C GLY A 55 39.32 35.67 13.89
N TRP A 56 39.78 35.53 15.13
CA TRP A 56 39.31 34.52 16.08
C TRP A 56 38.87 35.21 17.37
N HIS A 57 37.60 35.05 17.76
CA HIS A 57 37.08 35.61 19.00
C HIS A 57 36.14 34.61 19.69
N THR A 58 36.58 34.06 20.82
CA THR A 58 35.76 33.31 21.78
C THR A 58 35.42 34.22 22.95
N PRO A 59 34.19 34.75 23.05
CA PRO A 59 33.90 35.79 24.02
C PRO A 59 34.05 35.32 25.47
N LEU A 60 34.68 36.14 26.30
CA LEU A 60 34.82 35.90 27.75
C LEU A 60 33.58 36.41 28.48
N ILE A 61 33.16 35.70 29.53
CA ILE A 61 31.95 36.03 30.32
C ILE A 61 32.33 36.67 31.65
N ASP A 62 31.35 37.24 32.35
CA ASP A 62 31.54 37.86 33.65
C ASP A 62 32.30 36.93 34.61
N GLY A 63 33.26 37.49 35.35
CA GLY A 63 34.09 36.77 36.30
C GLY A 63 35.28 35.99 35.71
N THR A 64 35.41 35.87 34.38
CA THR A 64 36.55 35.18 33.74
C THR A 64 37.86 35.85 34.15
N GLU A 65 38.79 35.08 34.71
CA GLU A 65 40.12 35.58 35.06
C GLU A 65 40.96 35.85 33.80
N VAL A 66 41.62 37.00 33.78
CA VAL A 66 42.44 37.45 32.66
C VAL A 66 43.75 38.06 33.14
N ALA A 67 44.80 37.90 32.34
CA ALA A 67 46.06 38.58 32.54
C ALA A 67 46.13 39.87 31.72
N ILE A 68 46.27 41.02 32.38
CA ILE A 68 46.51 42.31 31.74
C ILE A 68 48.01 42.51 31.50
N ALA A 69 48.36 42.86 30.27
CA ALA A 69 49.69 43.29 29.85
C ALA A 69 49.64 44.70 29.26
N TYR A 70 50.82 45.30 29.10
CA TYR A 70 50.99 46.69 28.71
C TYR A 70 51.91 46.78 27.51
N SER A 71 51.50 47.51 26.49
CA SER A 71 52.26 47.60 25.23
C SER A 71 53.58 48.33 25.51
N ASN A 72 54.74 47.69 25.24
CA ASN A 72 56.07 48.22 25.59
C ASN A 72 56.25 48.62 27.08
N GLY A 73 55.45 48.05 27.98
CA GLY A 73 55.45 48.43 29.40
C GLY A 73 54.75 49.77 29.71
N ASP A 74 54.10 50.38 28.71
CA ASP A 74 53.32 51.61 28.88
C ASP A 74 51.98 51.33 29.57
N ILE A 75 51.85 51.82 30.81
CA ILE A 75 50.67 51.63 31.64
C ILE A 75 49.39 52.23 31.04
N ASP A 76 49.53 53.19 30.13
CA ASP A 76 48.41 53.84 29.44
C ASP A 76 47.91 53.02 28.23
N LEU A 77 48.62 51.95 27.87
CA LEU A 77 48.27 51.04 26.76
C LEU A 77 48.01 49.58 27.21
N PRO A 78 47.09 49.35 28.17
CA PRO A 78 46.73 48.02 28.63
C PRO A 78 45.97 47.20 27.58
N TYR A 79 46.14 45.89 27.65
CA TYR A 79 45.35 44.92 26.90
C TYR A 79 45.26 43.59 27.65
N ILE A 80 44.23 42.81 27.37
CA ILE A 80 44.10 41.44 27.87
C ILE A 80 45.03 40.55 27.05
N ALA A 81 46.03 39.93 27.69
CA ALA A 81 46.99 39.05 27.03
C ALA A 81 46.50 37.59 26.95
N TYR A 82 45.89 37.09 28.04
CA TYR A 82 45.42 35.71 28.16
C TYR A 82 44.17 35.65 29.05
N ALA A 83 43.33 34.65 28.80
CA ALA A 83 42.36 34.16 29.78
C ALA A 83 43.00 33.05 30.60
N LEU A 84 42.65 32.98 31.88
CA LEU A 84 43.20 32.03 32.84
C LEU A 84 42.05 31.20 33.42
N HIS A 85 42.35 29.94 33.78
CA HIS A 85 41.49 29.12 34.61
C HIS A 85 41.95 29.23 36.07
N ASP A 86 41.03 29.04 37.01
CA ASP A 86 41.31 29.08 38.45
C ASP A 86 40.70 27.85 39.15
N ALA A 87 40.81 27.79 40.48
CA ALA A 87 40.31 26.65 41.25
C ALA A 87 38.77 26.55 41.27
N GLU A 88 38.07 27.68 41.08
CA GLU A 88 36.60 27.71 41.01
C GLU A 88 36.13 27.41 39.58
N HIS A 89 36.95 27.73 38.57
CA HIS A 89 36.70 27.55 37.15
C HIS A 89 37.84 26.74 36.51
N PRO A 90 37.96 25.43 36.80
CA PRO A 90 39.03 24.60 36.27
C PRO A 90 38.95 24.45 34.75
N ASP A 91 40.10 24.12 34.14
CA ASP A 91 40.18 23.84 32.71
C ASP A 91 39.27 22.66 32.30
N LEU A 92 38.89 22.64 31.03
CA LEU A 92 38.11 21.54 30.42
C LEU A 92 38.90 20.24 30.36
N VAL A 93 40.23 20.34 30.28
CA VAL A 93 41.16 19.22 30.23
C VAL A 93 41.96 19.19 31.53
N THR A 94 41.86 18.07 32.24
CA THR A 94 42.48 17.80 33.54
C THR A 94 43.16 16.43 33.51
N SER A 95 43.73 15.99 34.64
CA SER A 95 44.30 14.64 34.79
C SER A 95 43.32 13.53 34.39
N ASP A 96 42.03 13.74 34.63
CA ASP A 96 40.99 12.71 34.45
C ASP A 96 40.66 12.47 32.97
N ASN A 97 41.04 13.40 32.09
CA ASN A 97 40.72 13.35 30.66
C ASN A 97 41.84 13.93 29.78
N HIS A 98 43.09 13.78 30.21
CA HIS A 98 44.30 14.40 29.65
C HIS A 98 44.62 14.02 28.19
N THR A 99 43.91 13.06 27.60
CA THR A 99 44.01 12.69 26.17
C THR A 99 43.00 13.42 25.29
N ARG A 100 42.20 14.33 25.86
CA ARG A 100 41.17 15.09 25.12
C ARG A 100 41.64 16.47 24.71
N ASN A 101 41.22 16.86 23.52
CA ASN A 101 41.30 18.22 23.00
C ASN A 101 39.86 18.75 22.89
N ILE A 102 39.55 19.88 23.55
CA ILE A 102 38.17 20.37 23.67
C ILE A 102 38.09 21.86 23.37
N LEU A 103 37.24 22.22 22.42
CA LEU A 103 36.70 23.57 22.26
C LEU A 103 35.23 23.53 22.68
N ARG A 104 34.85 24.30 23.72
CA ARG A 104 33.49 24.31 24.30
C ARG A 104 33.01 25.74 24.53
N THR A 105 31.77 26.02 24.16
CA THR A 105 31.10 27.31 24.47
C THR A 105 30.27 27.21 25.76
N PRO A 106 29.83 28.34 26.37
CA PRO A 106 28.99 28.32 27.58
C PRO A 106 27.69 27.52 27.41
N ALA A 107 27.08 27.54 26.23
CA ALA A 107 25.89 26.73 25.89
C ALA A 107 26.20 25.24 25.66
N ASN A 108 27.42 24.79 25.97
CA ASN A 108 27.90 23.42 25.81
C ASN A 108 27.98 22.92 24.36
N SER A 109 27.94 23.82 23.37
CA SER A 109 28.37 23.47 22.01
C SER A 109 29.85 23.14 22.03
N LYS A 110 30.25 22.05 21.39
CA LYS A 110 31.63 21.57 21.48
C LYS A 110 32.14 20.89 20.22
N LEU A 111 33.44 21.08 19.99
CA LEU A 111 34.30 20.23 19.20
C LEU A 111 35.23 19.51 20.17
N ARG A 112 35.15 18.18 20.22
CA ARG A 112 35.99 17.33 21.07
C ARG A 112 36.72 16.31 20.22
N MET A 113 38.02 16.18 20.41
CA MET A 113 38.85 15.13 19.82
C MET A 113 39.50 14.32 20.95
N GLU A 114 39.30 13.01 20.95
CA GLU A 114 39.91 12.06 21.89
C GLU A 114 41.07 11.36 21.21
N ASP A 115 42.27 11.45 21.80
CA ASP A 115 43.51 10.87 21.27
C ASP A 115 43.92 9.57 21.97
N ARG A 116 43.12 9.08 22.92
CA ARG A 116 43.38 7.79 23.56
C ARG A 116 43.47 6.67 22.52
N ARG A 117 44.63 6.02 22.46
CA ARG A 117 44.96 5.04 21.41
C ARG A 117 43.98 3.86 21.42
N GLY A 118 43.40 3.57 20.27
CA GLY A 118 42.38 2.53 20.08
C GLY A 118 40.94 2.96 20.45
N GLU A 119 40.77 4.15 21.00
CA GLU A 119 39.50 4.76 21.39
C GLU A 119 39.33 6.17 20.79
N GLU A 120 40.05 6.45 19.71
CA GLU A 120 40.05 7.76 19.07
C GLU A 120 38.66 8.11 18.54
N HIS A 121 38.22 9.34 18.79
CA HIS A 121 36.96 9.84 18.26
C HIS A 121 36.90 11.36 18.16
N ILE A 122 36.08 11.85 17.23
CA ILE A 122 35.74 13.26 17.08
C ILE A 122 34.25 13.43 17.34
N LYS A 123 33.89 14.47 18.10
CA LYS A 123 32.52 14.86 18.39
C LYS A 123 32.33 16.34 18.12
N LEU A 124 31.43 16.65 17.18
CA LEU A 124 30.90 17.99 16.96
C LEU A 124 29.44 17.99 17.42
N ALA A 125 29.12 18.82 18.42
CA ALA A 125 27.85 18.72 19.13
C ALA A 125 27.29 20.07 19.55
N THR A 126 25.96 20.19 19.54
CA THR A 126 25.19 21.21 20.25
C THR A 126 24.18 20.56 21.19
N GLU A 127 23.74 21.29 22.21
CA GLU A 127 22.65 20.85 23.10
C GLU A 127 21.28 20.93 22.43
N TYR A 128 21.11 21.83 21.45
CA TYR A 128 19.85 22.00 20.72
C TYR A 128 19.50 20.75 19.89
N GLY A 129 18.38 20.11 20.24
CA GLY A 129 17.98 18.80 19.69
C GLY A 129 19.05 17.72 19.85
N LYS A 130 20.01 17.93 20.77
CA LYS A 130 21.24 17.16 20.91
C LYS A 130 21.92 16.82 19.57
N THR A 131 21.92 17.77 18.63
CA THR A 131 22.38 17.57 17.25
C THR A 131 23.89 17.32 17.21
N GLN A 132 24.31 16.20 16.64
CA GLN A 132 25.68 15.68 16.75
C GLN A 132 26.17 14.99 15.47
N LEU A 133 27.44 15.25 15.13
CA LEU A 133 28.26 14.40 14.28
C LEU A 133 29.35 13.76 15.14
N ASN A 134 29.31 12.44 15.28
CA ASN A 134 30.30 11.67 16.02
C ASN A 134 31.02 10.69 15.06
N SER A 135 32.34 10.58 15.15
CA SER A 135 33.15 9.68 14.31
C SER A 135 34.21 8.94 15.13
N GLY A 136 34.39 7.65 14.90
CA GLY A 136 35.36 6.79 15.59
C GLY A 136 34.74 5.93 16.70
N HIS A 137 35.34 5.95 17.88
CA HIS A 137 34.86 5.26 19.09
C HIS A 137 33.79 6.10 19.81
N LEU A 138 32.51 5.84 19.52
CA LEU A 138 31.40 6.67 20.02
C LEU A 138 31.13 6.35 21.48
N VAL A 139 31.23 7.34 22.37
CA VAL A 139 30.94 7.19 23.81
C VAL A 139 29.71 7.97 24.25
N ASP A 140 29.05 7.46 25.28
CA ASP A 140 27.97 8.16 25.99
C ASP A 140 28.52 9.26 26.94
N SER A 141 27.65 9.84 27.76
CA SER A 141 28.02 10.85 28.75
C SER A 141 28.91 10.33 29.88
N GLN A 142 28.91 9.02 30.14
CA GLN A 142 29.74 8.36 31.15
C GLN A 142 31.08 7.88 30.57
N GLY A 143 31.30 8.07 29.26
CA GLY A 143 32.50 7.58 28.57
C GLY A 143 32.41 6.11 28.18
N GLN A 144 31.25 5.46 28.30
CA GLN A 144 31.07 4.08 27.88
C GLN A 144 30.84 3.99 26.38
N LEU A 145 31.43 2.97 25.75
CA LEU A 145 31.26 2.70 24.33
C LEU A 145 29.78 2.45 24.02
N ARG A 146 29.22 3.23 23.09
CA ARG A 146 27.85 3.06 22.57
C ARG A 146 27.79 2.74 21.08
N GLY A 147 28.91 2.84 20.37
CA GLY A 147 28.98 2.52 18.94
C GLY A 147 30.35 2.76 18.33
N LYS A 148 30.58 2.22 17.13
CA LYS A 148 31.80 2.46 16.34
C LYS A 148 31.40 2.89 14.93
N GLY A 149 32.17 3.80 14.34
CA GLY A 149 31.91 4.33 13.00
C GLY A 149 31.48 5.79 13.05
N THR A 150 30.51 6.18 12.22
CA THR A 150 30.01 7.55 12.15
C THR A 150 28.52 7.60 12.49
N GLU A 151 28.13 8.56 13.32
CA GLU A 151 26.74 8.85 13.66
C GLU A 151 26.44 10.32 13.38
N LEU A 152 25.42 10.56 12.55
CA LEU A 152 24.74 11.85 12.46
C LEU A 152 23.38 11.70 13.13
N ARG A 153 23.11 12.49 14.18
CA ARG A 153 21.84 12.42 14.91
C ARG A 153 21.31 13.80 15.29
N THR A 154 19.99 13.89 15.44
CA THR A 154 19.27 15.05 15.97
C THR A 154 17.87 14.63 16.42
N ASP A 155 17.31 15.31 17.42
CA ASP A 155 15.91 15.22 17.81
C ASP A 155 15.01 16.11 16.93
N GLU A 156 15.63 16.94 16.07
CA GLU A 156 14.97 17.84 15.11
C GLU A 156 14.95 17.22 13.70
N TRP A 157 14.67 18.03 12.68
CA TRP A 157 14.74 17.60 11.30
C TRP A 157 16.17 17.41 10.80
N GLY A 158 16.42 16.31 10.08
CA GLY A 158 17.64 16.07 9.33
C GLY A 158 17.41 16.21 7.82
N THR A 159 18.32 16.88 7.11
CA THR A 159 18.29 16.97 5.65
C THR A 159 19.65 16.65 5.04
N LEU A 160 19.68 15.69 4.11
CA LEU A 160 20.84 15.43 3.25
C LEU A 160 20.49 15.88 1.82
N ARG A 161 21.23 16.85 1.29
CA ARG A 161 21.03 17.39 -0.06
C ARG A 161 22.32 17.35 -0.85
N ALA A 162 22.35 16.54 -1.90
CA ALA A 162 23.46 16.44 -2.81
C ALA A 162 22.97 16.69 -4.24
N GLY A 163 23.12 17.93 -4.74
CA GLY A 163 22.57 18.35 -6.02
C GLY A 163 23.19 17.65 -7.23
N LYS A 164 24.40 17.10 -7.09
CA LYS A 164 24.99 16.23 -8.12
C LYS A 164 24.40 14.83 -8.07
N GLY A 165 24.09 14.29 -6.89
CA GLY A 165 23.55 12.95 -6.66
C GLY A 165 24.02 12.41 -5.30
N LEU A 166 23.40 11.33 -4.80
CA LEU A 166 23.69 10.73 -3.49
C LEU A 166 23.92 9.23 -3.60
N PHE A 167 25.09 8.75 -3.16
CA PHE A 167 25.39 7.33 -3.06
C PHE A 167 25.41 6.92 -1.59
N VAL A 168 24.60 5.91 -1.24
CA VAL A 168 24.49 5.34 0.10
C VAL A 168 24.83 3.86 0.00
N ALA A 169 25.93 3.45 0.63
CA ALA A 169 26.52 2.14 0.43
C ALA A 169 26.84 1.44 1.75
N ALA A 170 26.58 0.13 1.80
CA ALA A 170 27.18 -0.79 2.75
C ALA A 170 28.36 -1.57 2.12
N ASP A 171 28.80 -1.18 0.92
CA ASP A 171 29.98 -1.73 0.24
C ASP A 171 31.26 -1.35 1.00
N ALA A 172 32.10 -2.35 1.27
CA ALA A 172 33.32 -2.11 2.03
C ALA A 172 34.39 -1.42 1.17
N GLN A 173 34.82 -0.24 1.59
CA GLN A 173 35.99 0.46 1.03
C GLN A 173 37.07 0.62 2.12
N ALA A 174 37.93 -0.40 2.23
CA ALA A 174 38.90 -0.47 3.32
C ALA A 174 39.84 0.75 3.31
N LYS A 175 39.91 1.45 4.45
CA LYS A 175 40.79 2.61 4.65
C LYS A 175 40.63 3.71 3.59
N ALA A 176 39.43 3.86 3.03
CA ALA A 176 39.14 4.80 1.94
C ALA A 176 40.10 4.65 0.74
N GLN A 177 40.56 3.41 0.45
CA GLN A 177 41.34 3.11 -0.73
C GLN A 177 40.41 3.02 -1.96
N GLY A 178 40.45 4.06 -2.79
CA GLY A 178 39.62 4.17 -3.99
C GLY A 178 39.02 5.57 -4.11
N GLU A 179 38.17 5.75 -5.12
CA GLU A 179 37.42 6.99 -5.29
C GLU A 179 36.24 7.05 -4.31
N ALA A 180 35.86 8.24 -3.88
CA ALA A 180 34.74 8.42 -2.95
C ALA A 180 33.37 7.94 -3.53
N LEU A 181 33.28 7.85 -4.86
CA LEU A 181 32.11 7.38 -5.60
C LEU A 181 32.40 6.08 -6.37
N ASP A 182 33.27 5.22 -5.83
CA ASP A 182 33.43 3.86 -6.36
C ASP A 182 32.13 3.07 -6.17
N MET A 183 31.43 2.86 -7.28
CA MET A 183 30.13 2.17 -7.35
C MET A 183 30.23 0.85 -8.12
N ASP A 184 31.44 0.33 -8.38
CA ASP A 184 31.65 -0.80 -9.28
C ASP A 184 30.87 -2.06 -8.87
N ALA A 185 30.79 -2.33 -7.56
CA ALA A 185 30.02 -3.45 -7.03
C ALA A 185 28.52 -3.31 -7.35
N ALA A 186 27.94 -2.15 -7.07
CA ALA A 186 26.54 -1.84 -7.34
C ALA A 186 26.21 -1.91 -8.83
N LEU A 187 27.08 -1.34 -9.69
CA LEU A 187 26.89 -1.33 -11.14
C LEU A 187 26.94 -2.74 -11.73
N LYS A 188 27.83 -3.62 -11.23
CA LYS A 188 27.90 -5.03 -11.66
C LYS A 188 26.62 -5.80 -11.35
N GLU A 189 26.02 -5.57 -10.17
CA GLU A 189 24.77 -6.23 -9.79
C GLU A 189 23.61 -5.77 -10.70
N ILE A 190 23.54 -4.47 -10.99
CA ILE A 190 22.55 -3.90 -11.91
C ILE A 190 22.72 -4.47 -13.32
N ASP A 191 23.94 -4.52 -13.85
CA ASP A 191 24.21 -5.05 -15.19
C ASP A 191 23.82 -6.53 -15.29
N ARG A 192 24.11 -7.33 -14.26
CA ARG A 192 23.69 -8.74 -14.18
C ARG A 192 22.17 -8.90 -14.22
N LEU A 193 21.44 -8.12 -13.44
CA LEU A 193 19.97 -8.17 -13.40
C LEU A 193 19.35 -7.74 -14.74
N ASN A 194 19.89 -6.71 -15.38
CA ASN A 194 19.42 -6.25 -16.69
C ASN A 194 19.55 -7.34 -17.77
N GLN A 195 20.66 -8.09 -17.78
CA GLN A 195 20.84 -9.22 -18.71
C GLN A 195 19.79 -10.32 -18.51
N GLN A 196 19.46 -10.66 -17.26
CA GLN A 196 18.44 -11.66 -16.95
C GLN A 196 17.04 -11.21 -17.39
N LEU A 197 16.71 -9.93 -17.19
CA LEU A 197 15.42 -9.35 -17.58
C LEU A 197 15.23 -9.33 -19.10
N GLN A 198 16.27 -8.97 -19.86
CA GLN A 198 16.23 -9.03 -21.32
C GLN A 198 15.93 -10.44 -21.85
N GLN A 199 16.45 -11.49 -21.20
CA GLN A 199 16.11 -12.87 -21.57
C GLN A 199 14.64 -13.21 -21.29
N LEU A 200 14.10 -12.76 -20.15
CA LEU A 200 12.70 -12.98 -19.79
C LEU A 200 11.75 -12.24 -20.73
N GLU A 201 12.08 -10.99 -21.07
CA GLU A 201 11.32 -10.18 -22.01
C GLU A 201 11.27 -10.79 -23.41
N ASN A 202 12.40 -11.30 -23.90
CA ASN A 202 12.44 -12.01 -25.19
C ASN A 202 11.52 -13.25 -25.19
N ALA A 203 11.41 -13.95 -24.07
CA ALA A 203 10.47 -15.06 -23.93
C ALA A 203 9.01 -14.57 -23.91
N ALA A 204 8.71 -13.50 -23.18
CA ALA A 204 7.38 -12.88 -23.14
C ALA A 204 6.94 -12.41 -24.55
N LYS A 205 7.86 -11.81 -25.32
CA LYS A 205 7.62 -11.39 -26.71
C LYS A 205 7.23 -12.55 -27.61
N ARG A 206 7.93 -13.68 -27.52
CA ARG A 206 7.60 -14.89 -28.32
C ARG A 206 6.23 -15.46 -27.95
N ALA A 207 5.82 -15.33 -26.69
CA ALA A 207 4.50 -15.71 -26.21
C ALA A 207 3.41 -14.67 -26.49
N GLN A 208 3.72 -13.56 -27.19
CA GLN A 208 2.81 -12.44 -27.41
C GLN A 208 2.24 -11.83 -26.12
N ALA A 209 2.98 -11.95 -25.01
CA ALA A 209 2.64 -11.34 -23.73
C ALA A 209 3.01 -9.85 -23.68
N LEU A 210 2.50 -9.13 -22.67
CA LEU A 210 2.84 -7.73 -22.45
C LEU A 210 4.35 -7.58 -22.18
N LYS A 211 5.01 -6.66 -22.91
CA LYS A 211 6.44 -6.34 -22.76
C LYS A 211 6.65 -5.44 -21.55
N ALA A 212 7.65 -5.74 -20.72
CA ALA A 212 8.13 -4.81 -19.70
C ALA A 212 8.92 -3.66 -20.37
N ASP A 213 8.92 -2.46 -19.80
CA ASP A 213 9.69 -1.34 -20.36
C ASP A 213 11.15 -1.33 -19.87
N ILE A 214 11.91 -2.36 -20.29
CA ILE A 214 13.32 -2.52 -19.91
C ILE A 214 14.22 -1.49 -20.60
N ASP A 215 13.84 -1.05 -21.82
CA ASP A 215 14.62 -0.05 -22.57
C ASP A 215 14.70 1.28 -21.80
N SER A 216 13.57 1.77 -21.26
CA SER A 216 13.55 2.97 -20.41
C SER A 216 14.34 2.79 -19.12
N GLN A 217 14.34 1.59 -18.54
CA GLN A 217 15.10 1.28 -17.33
C GLN A 217 16.61 1.36 -17.60
N ILE A 218 17.08 0.72 -18.67
CA ILE A 218 18.49 0.78 -19.09
C ILE A 218 18.91 2.22 -19.38
N GLN A 219 18.08 2.98 -20.12
CA GLN A 219 18.37 4.38 -20.41
C GLN A 219 18.52 5.22 -19.13
N MET A 220 17.64 5.02 -18.14
CA MET A 220 17.74 5.71 -16.84
C MET A 220 19.06 5.38 -16.14
N PHE A 221 19.47 4.10 -16.14
CA PHE A 221 20.72 3.69 -15.52
C PHE A 221 21.95 4.29 -16.20
N GLU A 222 22.03 4.20 -17.53
CA GLU A 222 23.18 4.72 -18.28
C GLU A 222 23.31 6.25 -18.16
N GLN A 223 22.20 6.99 -18.29
CA GLN A 223 22.24 8.45 -18.39
C GLN A 223 22.21 9.16 -17.04
N ARG A 224 21.69 8.52 -15.98
CA ARG A 224 21.50 9.14 -14.66
C ARG A 224 22.20 8.40 -13.54
N LEU A 225 22.02 7.08 -13.42
CA LEU A 225 22.53 6.34 -12.27
C LEU A 225 24.05 6.13 -12.33
N LYS A 226 24.59 5.67 -13.47
CA LYS A 226 26.03 5.47 -13.68
C LYS A 226 26.86 6.75 -13.44
N PRO A 227 26.49 7.92 -14.00
CA PRO A 227 27.18 9.17 -13.69
C PRO A 227 26.74 9.80 -12.35
N LEU A 228 25.82 9.14 -11.62
CA LEU A 228 25.15 9.64 -10.42
C LEU A 228 24.68 11.09 -10.58
N ASN A 229 23.94 11.38 -11.65
CA ASN A 229 23.45 12.71 -12.02
C ASN A 229 22.01 12.93 -11.56
N GLU A 230 21.85 13.72 -10.49
CA GLU A 230 20.59 13.99 -9.79
C GLU A 230 19.87 12.69 -9.34
N ALA A 231 20.65 11.64 -9.12
CA ALA A 231 20.16 10.31 -8.77
C ALA A 231 20.56 9.94 -7.34
N VAL A 232 19.77 9.06 -6.74
CA VAL A 232 20.11 8.42 -5.46
C VAL A 232 20.31 6.93 -5.72
N LEU A 233 21.45 6.39 -5.29
CA LEU A 233 21.75 4.96 -5.35
C LEU A 233 21.93 4.42 -3.93
N PHE A 234 21.17 3.39 -3.59
CA PHE A 234 21.38 2.58 -2.40
C PHE A 234 21.99 1.24 -2.82
N SER A 235 23.07 0.83 -2.16
CA SER A 235 23.77 -0.42 -2.42
C SER A 235 24.11 -1.14 -1.12
N ALA A 236 23.84 -2.44 -1.07
CA ALA A 236 24.27 -3.29 0.02
C ALA A 236 24.47 -4.74 -0.48
N PRO A 237 25.64 -5.36 -0.26
CA PRO A 237 25.94 -6.69 -0.78
C PRO A 237 25.14 -7.82 -0.10
N GLU A 238 24.77 -7.64 1.17
CA GLU A 238 24.13 -8.69 2.00
C GLU A 238 22.64 -8.41 2.28
N GLY A 239 22.03 -7.47 1.53
CA GLY A 239 20.60 -7.20 1.56
C GLY A 239 20.22 -5.80 2.02
N MET A 240 18.97 -5.44 1.74
CA MET A 240 18.35 -4.16 2.09
C MET A 240 16.92 -4.41 2.59
N ALA A 241 16.49 -3.65 3.59
CA ALA A 241 15.12 -3.67 4.08
C ALA A 241 14.57 -2.24 4.17
N LEU A 242 13.34 -2.06 3.73
CA LEU A 242 12.54 -0.85 3.95
C LEU A 242 11.39 -1.26 4.85
N THR A 243 11.18 -0.55 5.97
CA THR A 243 10.10 -0.83 6.93
C THR A 243 9.44 0.46 7.39
N SER A 244 8.15 0.40 7.71
CA SER A 244 7.36 1.50 8.28
C SER A 244 6.43 0.93 9.33
N GLY A 245 6.18 1.68 10.41
CA GLY A 245 5.17 1.32 11.42
C GLY A 245 3.74 1.58 10.94
N GLU A 246 3.60 2.43 9.92
CA GLU A 246 2.32 2.83 9.32
C GLU A 246 2.41 2.59 7.80
N ASP A 247 2.21 3.61 6.97
CA ASP A 247 2.19 3.49 5.52
C ASP A 247 3.58 3.42 4.87
N MET A 248 3.65 2.79 3.70
CA MET A 248 4.80 2.84 2.79
C MET A 248 4.30 3.09 1.36
N GLN A 249 4.86 4.09 0.68
CA GLN A 249 4.49 4.46 -0.69
C GLN A 249 5.72 4.49 -1.61
N MET A 250 5.55 3.91 -2.80
CA MET A 250 6.50 4.04 -3.92
C MET A 250 5.77 4.71 -5.08
N SER A 251 6.34 5.79 -5.64
CA SER A 251 5.70 6.53 -6.71
C SER A 251 6.74 7.14 -7.64
N ALA A 252 6.47 7.08 -8.95
CA ALA A 252 7.29 7.68 -9.98
C ALA A 252 6.40 8.25 -11.08
N ALA A 253 6.78 9.41 -11.64
CA ALA A 253 6.03 10.05 -12.72
C ALA A 253 6.10 9.28 -14.06
N ARG A 254 7.05 8.35 -14.20
CA ARG A 254 7.23 7.51 -15.39
C ARG A 254 7.03 6.05 -15.04
N ASN A 255 8.08 5.39 -14.55
CA ASN A 255 8.09 3.94 -14.37
C ASN A 255 8.57 3.58 -12.95
N VAL A 256 7.95 2.56 -12.35
CA VAL A 256 8.49 1.81 -11.20
C VAL A 256 8.84 0.42 -11.70
N ALA A 257 10.09 0.00 -11.49
CA ALA A 257 10.57 -1.33 -11.85
C ALA A 257 10.94 -2.11 -10.57
N VAL A 258 10.45 -3.33 -10.46
CA VAL A 258 10.76 -4.25 -9.35
C VAL A 258 11.27 -5.54 -9.96
N ASN A 259 12.54 -5.86 -9.72
CA ASN A 259 13.24 -6.97 -10.34
C ASN A 259 13.96 -7.79 -9.27
N ALA A 260 14.01 -9.11 -9.46
CA ALA A 260 14.76 -10.03 -8.60
C ALA A 260 15.42 -11.10 -9.47
N GLY A 261 16.63 -11.54 -9.09
CA GLY A 261 17.27 -12.71 -9.69
C GLY A 261 16.64 -14.04 -9.25
N GLY A 262 15.91 -14.02 -8.12
CA GLY A 262 15.11 -15.12 -7.58
C GLY A 262 13.61 -14.79 -7.65
N ASP A 263 12.91 -14.95 -6.52
CA ASP A 263 11.47 -14.75 -6.43
C ASP A 263 11.07 -13.33 -5.98
N ILE A 264 9.91 -12.87 -6.45
CA ILE A 264 9.18 -11.73 -5.85
C ILE A 264 7.97 -12.30 -5.12
N SER A 265 7.92 -12.10 -3.81
CA SER A 265 6.80 -12.50 -2.96
C SER A 265 6.04 -11.28 -2.47
N THR A 266 4.75 -11.20 -2.79
CA THR A 266 3.84 -10.14 -2.33
C THR A 266 2.70 -10.75 -1.55
N GLY A 267 2.51 -10.31 -0.30
CA GLY A 267 1.44 -10.78 0.57
C GLY A 267 0.76 -9.62 1.29
N THR A 268 -0.54 -9.76 1.53
CA THR A 268 -1.35 -8.80 2.29
C THR A 268 -2.37 -9.58 3.12
N MET A 269 -2.62 -9.11 4.34
CA MET A 269 -3.68 -9.65 5.20
C MET A 269 -5.06 -9.12 4.80
N GLY A 270 -5.09 -7.93 4.19
CA GLY A 270 -6.30 -7.33 3.65
C GLY A 270 -6.44 -7.63 2.16
N ASN A 271 -6.62 -6.57 1.37
CA ASN A 271 -6.84 -6.68 -0.07
C ASN A 271 -5.56 -6.42 -0.85
N LEU A 272 -5.35 -7.19 -1.92
CA LEU A 272 -4.38 -6.87 -2.97
C LEU A 272 -5.13 -6.34 -4.19
N THR A 273 -4.83 -5.12 -4.61
CA THR A 273 -5.47 -4.50 -5.78
C THR A 273 -4.43 -4.11 -6.81
N ALA A 274 -4.62 -4.58 -8.05
CA ALA A 274 -3.78 -4.23 -9.19
C ALA A 274 -4.63 -3.48 -10.23
N LEU A 275 -4.31 -2.21 -10.46
CA LEU A 275 -5.00 -1.34 -11.42
C LEU A 275 -4.02 -0.92 -12.52
N ALA A 276 -4.45 -1.00 -13.78
CA ALA A 276 -3.67 -0.56 -14.93
C ALA A 276 -4.56 0.30 -15.84
N GLY A 277 -4.03 1.45 -16.29
CA GLY A 277 -4.75 2.37 -17.17
C GLY A 277 -4.97 1.83 -18.59
N GLU A 278 -4.11 0.92 -19.04
CA GLU A 278 -4.21 0.31 -20.39
C GLU A 278 -4.26 -1.21 -20.36
N LYS A 279 -3.22 -1.87 -19.83
CA LYS A 279 -3.06 -3.33 -19.90
C LYS A 279 -2.47 -3.87 -18.61
N LEU A 280 -3.03 -5.00 -18.14
CA LEU A 280 -2.45 -5.84 -17.10
C LEU A 280 -2.00 -7.15 -17.73
N GLY A 281 -0.72 -7.49 -17.60
CA GLY A 281 -0.13 -8.71 -18.16
C GLY A 281 0.39 -9.64 -17.07
N LEU A 282 0.08 -10.93 -17.18
CA LEU A 282 0.62 -11.99 -16.34
C LEU A 282 1.26 -13.05 -17.24
N PHE A 283 2.54 -13.37 -17.01
CA PHE A 283 3.29 -14.31 -17.84
C PHE A 283 4.20 -15.19 -17.00
N ALA A 284 4.10 -16.51 -17.20
CA ALA A 284 5.01 -17.50 -16.63
C ALA A 284 5.72 -18.24 -17.78
N ARG A 285 7.06 -18.26 -17.77
CA ARG A 285 7.87 -18.81 -18.88
C ARG A 285 7.92 -20.34 -18.89
N THR A 286 8.34 -20.93 -17.78
CA THR A 286 8.62 -22.38 -17.64
C THR A 286 7.71 -23.07 -16.63
N GLY A 287 7.27 -22.34 -15.61
CA GLY A 287 6.35 -22.84 -14.59
C GLY A 287 4.88 -22.69 -14.99
N GLN A 288 4.00 -23.14 -14.11
CA GLN A 288 2.56 -22.97 -14.26
C GLN A 288 2.12 -21.56 -13.84
N LEU A 289 1.16 -20.99 -14.57
CA LEU A 289 0.37 -19.86 -14.08
C LEU A 289 -0.85 -20.43 -13.33
N SER A 290 -1.00 -20.10 -12.05
CA SER A 290 -2.07 -20.61 -11.18
C SER A 290 -2.83 -19.46 -10.53
N LEU A 291 -4.14 -19.40 -10.75
CA LEU A 291 -5.06 -18.47 -10.09
C LEU A 291 -6.08 -19.29 -9.30
N LYS A 292 -6.11 -19.09 -7.99
CA LYS A 292 -6.94 -19.88 -7.07
C LYS A 292 -7.54 -18.96 -6.01
N SER A 293 -8.78 -19.24 -5.62
CA SER A 293 -9.42 -18.68 -4.42
C SER A 293 -9.69 -19.83 -3.46
N GLY A 294 -9.39 -19.66 -2.17
CA GLY A 294 -9.56 -20.70 -1.15
C GLY A 294 -11.02 -20.90 -0.75
N GLU A 295 -11.72 -19.80 -0.50
CA GLU A 295 -13.12 -19.81 -0.03
C GLU A 295 -14.05 -18.95 -0.91
N GLY A 296 -13.57 -17.78 -1.36
CA GLY A 296 -14.38 -16.85 -2.15
C GLY A 296 -14.55 -17.26 -3.61
N ALA A 297 -15.51 -16.63 -4.29
CA ALA A 297 -15.73 -16.85 -5.72
C ALA A 297 -14.57 -16.28 -6.57
N VAL A 298 -14.33 -16.91 -7.73
CA VAL A 298 -13.48 -16.35 -8.79
C VAL A 298 -14.38 -15.75 -9.86
N ASP A 299 -14.27 -14.44 -10.08
CA ASP A 299 -15.00 -13.72 -11.12
C ASP A 299 -14.04 -13.17 -12.18
N VAL A 300 -14.34 -13.44 -13.45
CA VAL A 300 -13.52 -13.00 -14.59
C VAL A 300 -14.47 -12.47 -15.65
N GLN A 301 -14.27 -11.21 -16.05
CA GLN A 301 -15.17 -10.55 -17.00
C GLN A 301 -14.41 -9.69 -18.01
N ALA A 302 -14.97 -9.60 -19.22
CA ALA A 302 -14.60 -8.62 -20.22
C ALA A 302 -15.83 -7.74 -20.50
N GLN A 303 -16.03 -6.68 -19.71
CA GLN A 303 -17.27 -5.89 -19.70
C GLN A 303 -17.63 -5.28 -21.06
N ASN A 304 -16.63 -4.75 -21.77
CA ASN A 304 -16.78 -4.13 -23.09
C ASN A 304 -15.91 -4.82 -24.16
N GLY A 305 -15.39 -6.01 -23.86
CA GLY A 305 -14.39 -6.69 -24.67
C GLY A 305 -14.73 -8.15 -24.97
N SER A 306 -13.86 -8.82 -25.73
CA SER A 306 -13.96 -10.26 -25.93
C SER A 306 -13.14 -11.01 -24.89
N MET A 307 -13.71 -12.05 -24.30
CA MET A 307 -12.94 -13.06 -23.57
C MET A 307 -12.46 -14.16 -24.52
N ARG A 308 -11.19 -14.57 -24.40
CA ARG A 308 -10.61 -15.70 -25.15
C ARG A 308 -9.88 -16.62 -24.18
N LEU A 309 -10.22 -17.90 -24.22
CA LEU A 309 -9.56 -18.98 -23.47
C LEU A 309 -9.03 -19.98 -24.49
N PHE A 310 -7.73 -20.24 -24.47
CA PHE A 310 -7.07 -21.14 -25.41
C PHE A 310 -6.10 -22.04 -24.66
N ALA A 311 -6.08 -23.32 -25.03
CA ALA A 311 -5.09 -24.29 -24.60
C ALA A 311 -4.65 -25.11 -25.81
N GLU A 312 -3.35 -25.19 -26.07
CA GLU A 312 -2.79 -25.98 -27.17
C GLU A 312 -3.10 -27.48 -27.03
N LYS A 313 -3.13 -27.97 -25.78
CA LYS A 313 -3.43 -29.36 -25.45
C LYS A 313 -4.90 -29.55 -25.12
N LYS A 314 -5.23 -29.49 -23.83
CA LYS A 314 -6.58 -29.77 -23.31
C LYS A 314 -7.10 -28.56 -22.54
N LEU A 315 -8.32 -28.14 -22.88
CA LEU A 315 -9.12 -27.25 -22.05
C LEU A 315 -10.13 -28.11 -21.27
N THR A 316 -10.15 -28.00 -19.94
CA THR A 316 -11.11 -28.69 -19.07
C THR A 316 -11.93 -27.65 -18.33
N ILE A 317 -13.25 -27.75 -18.41
CA ILE A 317 -14.21 -26.96 -17.62
C ILE A 317 -15.07 -27.99 -16.89
N SER A 318 -15.05 -27.95 -15.57
CA SER A 318 -15.74 -28.90 -14.70
C SER A 318 -16.30 -28.18 -13.49
N SER A 319 -17.47 -28.63 -13.03
CA SER A 319 -18.13 -28.20 -11.80
C SER A 319 -18.60 -29.44 -11.06
N GLU A 320 -18.58 -29.42 -9.73
CA GLU A 320 -19.22 -30.45 -8.91
C GLU A 320 -20.74 -30.32 -8.88
N SER A 321 -21.25 -29.16 -9.28
CA SER A 321 -22.66 -28.85 -9.46
C SER A 321 -22.90 -28.48 -10.93
N ASP A 322 -23.53 -27.35 -11.20
CA ASP A 322 -23.94 -26.98 -12.56
C ASP A 322 -22.83 -26.30 -13.37
N ILE A 323 -22.91 -26.47 -14.69
CA ILE A 323 -22.19 -25.67 -15.69
C ILE A 323 -23.22 -25.03 -16.60
N SER A 324 -23.25 -23.69 -16.64
CA SER A 324 -24.15 -22.92 -17.50
C SER A 324 -23.39 -22.19 -18.59
N PHE A 325 -23.82 -22.35 -19.85
CA PHE A 325 -23.40 -21.49 -20.96
C PHE A 325 -24.58 -20.65 -21.41
N THR A 326 -24.41 -19.33 -21.37
CA THR A 326 -25.48 -18.37 -21.72
C THR A 326 -24.98 -17.40 -22.78
N GLY A 327 -25.71 -17.32 -23.90
CA GLY A 327 -25.41 -16.38 -24.97
C GLY A 327 -26.69 -15.69 -25.45
N LYS A 328 -26.73 -14.36 -25.41
CA LYS A 328 -27.91 -13.58 -25.83
C LYS A 328 -28.31 -13.82 -27.29
N LYS A 329 -27.32 -13.94 -28.17
CA LYS A 329 -27.53 -14.13 -29.62
C LYS A 329 -27.42 -15.60 -30.03
N ARG A 330 -26.37 -16.27 -29.56
CA ARG A 330 -26.02 -17.62 -30.01
C ARG A 330 -25.02 -18.30 -29.07
N ILE A 331 -25.11 -19.62 -28.96
CA ILE A 331 -24.06 -20.51 -28.46
C ILE A 331 -23.69 -21.49 -29.58
N THR A 332 -22.40 -21.67 -29.85
CA THR A 332 -21.91 -22.60 -30.86
C THR A 332 -20.82 -23.49 -30.26
N LEU A 333 -21.00 -24.81 -30.37
CA LEU A 333 -20.01 -25.82 -30.02
C LEU A 333 -19.56 -26.50 -31.32
N ILE A 334 -18.25 -26.59 -31.55
CA ILE A 334 -17.67 -27.15 -32.78
C ILE A 334 -16.57 -28.14 -32.41
N GLY A 335 -16.56 -29.31 -33.05
CA GLY A 335 -15.50 -30.32 -32.87
C GLY A 335 -15.44 -31.30 -34.02
N GLY A 336 -14.24 -31.52 -34.58
CA GLY A 336 -13.98 -32.55 -35.59
C GLY A 336 -14.88 -32.50 -36.84
N GLY A 337 -15.30 -31.30 -37.27
CA GLY A 337 -16.24 -31.11 -38.39
C GLY A 337 -17.73 -31.29 -38.04
N SER A 338 -18.06 -31.51 -36.76
CA SER A 338 -19.44 -31.52 -36.24
C SER A 338 -19.72 -30.25 -35.42
N TYR A 339 -20.99 -29.87 -35.30
CA TYR A 339 -21.39 -28.70 -34.53
C TYR A 339 -22.76 -28.83 -33.85
N LEU A 340 -22.96 -28.03 -32.80
CA LEU A 340 -24.24 -27.73 -32.16
C LEU A 340 -24.37 -26.21 -32.06
N ARG A 341 -25.50 -25.66 -32.52
CA ARG A 341 -25.81 -24.24 -32.53
C ARG A 341 -27.17 -24.00 -31.87
N LEU A 342 -27.16 -23.13 -30.86
CA LEU A 342 -28.34 -22.68 -30.13
C LEU A 342 -28.59 -21.21 -30.47
N GLU A 343 -29.75 -20.91 -31.05
CA GLU A 343 -30.19 -19.57 -31.46
C GLU A 343 -31.64 -19.34 -31.00
N ALA A 344 -32.14 -18.11 -31.11
CA ALA A 344 -33.50 -17.77 -30.71
C ALA A 344 -34.54 -18.64 -31.45
N GLY A 345 -35.25 -19.49 -30.68
CA GLY A 345 -36.27 -20.41 -31.21
C GLY A 345 -35.74 -21.56 -32.06
N LYS A 346 -34.42 -21.79 -32.11
CA LYS A 346 -33.81 -22.78 -33.01
C LYS A 346 -32.64 -23.53 -32.37
N VAL A 347 -32.70 -24.86 -32.46
CA VAL A 347 -31.57 -25.76 -32.15
C VAL A 347 -31.16 -26.43 -33.46
N GLU A 348 -29.88 -26.30 -33.83
CA GLU A 348 -29.33 -26.89 -35.05
C GLU A 348 -28.07 -27.69 -34.70
N TYR A 349 -28.01 -28.94 -35.14
CA TYR A 349 -26.81 -29.77 -35.01
C TYR A 349 -26.53 -30.45 -36.36
N GLY A 350 -25.25 -30.58 -36.71
CA GLY A 350 -24.84 -31.14 -37.99
C GLY A 350 -23.48 -31.85 -37.92
N THR A 351 -23.29 -32.83 -38.79
CA THR A 351 -22.04 -33.59 -38.95
C THR A 351 -21.91 -34.08 -40.40
N MET A 352 -20.68 -34.31 -40.87
CA MET A 352 -20.42 -34.84 -42.21
C MET A 352 -20.59 -36.37 -42.32
N ALA A 353 -20.57 -37.06 -41.18
CA ALA A 353 -20.64 -38.51 -41.12
C ALA A 353 -21.91 -38.97 -40.40
N THR A 354 -21.78 -39.70 -39.30
CA THR A 354 -22.91 -40.31 -38.60
C THR A 354 -23.32 -39.51 -37.38
N CYS A 355 -24.60 -39.18 -37.25
CA CYS A 355 -25.20 -38.71 -36.00
C CYS A 355 -25.83 -39.90 -35.27
N MET A 356 -25.19 -40.37 -34.19
CA MET A 356 -25.68 -41.50 -33.40
C MET A 356 -26.40 -41.03 -32.14
N ARG A 357 -27.70 -41.35 -32.02
CA ARG A 357 -28.51 -41.05 -30.84
C ARG A 357 -28.89 -42.33 -30.12
N ARG A 358 -28.28 -42.60 -28.96
CA ARG A 358 -28.57 -43.76 -28.12
C ARG A 358 -29.51 -43.35 -26.99
N VAL A 359 -30.80 -43.70 -27.08
CA VAL A 359 -31.82 -43.32 -26.10
C VAL A 359 -32.80 -44.46 -25.81
N LYS A 360 -33.22 -44.62 -24.56
CA LYS A 360 -34.22 -45.62 -24.14
C LYS A 360 -35.64 -45.26 -24.58
N ARG A 361 -35.95 -43.96 -24.65
CA ARG A 361 -37.22 -43.39 -25.13
C ARG A 361 -36.98 -42.04 -25.81
N THR A 362 -37.78 -41.75 -26.82
CA THR A 362 -37.93 -40.42 -27.43
C THR A 362 -39.39 -40.06 -27.42
N MET A 363 -39.71 -38.82 -27.09
CA MET A 363 -41.09 -38.34 -27.01
C MET A 363 -41.14 -37.03 -27.78
N THR A 364 -42.06 -36.93 -28.74
CA THR A 364 -42.43 -35.66 -29.34
C THR A 364 -43.60 -35.12 -28.52
N ALA A 365 -43.33 -34.18 -27.62
CA ALA A 365 -44.37 -33.56 -26.81
C ALA A 365 -45.16 -32.54 -27.65
N ALA A 366 -46.44 -32.32 -27.29
CA ALA A 366 -47.19 -31.17 -27.81
C ALA A 366 -46.47 -29.87 -27.43
N ALA A 367 -46.68 -28.81 -28.22
CA ALA A 367 -46.02 -27.52 -28.00
C ALA A 367 -46.17 -27.09 -26.53
N GLN A 368 -45.04 -26.89 -25.85
CA GLN A 368 -45.05 -26.40 -24.48
C GLN A 368 -45.47 -24.93 -24.55
N SER A 369 -46.71 -24.63 -24.18
CA SER A 369 -47.13 -23.24 -23.98
C SER A 369 -46.38 -22.71 -22.77
N MET A 370 -45.23 -22.07 -22.98
CA MET A 370 -44.76 -21.10 -21.99
C MET A 370 -45.81 -20.00 -21.95
N PRO A 371 -46.46 -19.72 -20.81
CA PRO A 371 -47.30 -18.55 -20.69
C PRO A 371 -46.40 -17.32 -20.84
N MET A 372 -46.30 -16.79 -22.06
CA MET A 372 -45.92 -15.40 -22.24
C MET A 372 -47.04 -14.59 -21.61
N THR A 373 -46.71 -13.85 -20.55
CA THR A 373 -47.59 -12.83 -19.98
C THR A 373 -47.75 -11.74 -21.04
N PHE A 374 -48.75 -11.90 -21.92
CA PHE A 374 -49.15 -10.84 -22.82
C PHE A 374 -49.72 -9.68 -21.99
N PRO A 375 -49.26 -8.44 -22.17
CA PRO A 375 -49.95 -7.29 -21.60
C PRO A 375 -51.39 -7.29 -22.11
N ARG A 376 -52.36 -7.19 -21.19
CA ARG A 376 -53.79 -7.20 -21.51
C ARG A 376 -54.10 -6.12 -22.53
N MET A 377 -54.35 -6.52 -23.77
CA MET A 377 -55.01 -5.67 -24.76
C MET A 377 -56.45 -5.47 -24.31
N SER A 378 -56.89 -4.23 -24.26
CA SER A 378 -58.27 -3.84 -23.97
C SER A 378 -59.21 -4.51 -24.98
N SER A 379 -59.94 -5.51 -24.53
CA SER A 379 -61.02 -6.10 -25.31
C SER A 379 -62.32 -5.36 -24.97
N SER A 380 -63.13 -5.08 -26.00
CA SER A 380 -64.36 -4.29 -25.96
C SER A 380 -65.55 -5.03 -25.33
N HIS A 381 -65.34 -5.65 -24.17
CA HIS A 381 -66.41 -6.30 -23.41
C HIS A 381 -66.88 -5.36 -22.28
N ILE A 382 -68.18 -5.05 -22.26
CA ILE A 382 -68.77 -4.02 -21.40
C ILE A 382 -69.22 -4.62 -20.05
N TYR A 383 -69.39 -5.94 -19.97
CA TYR A 383 -69.82 -6.65 -18.77
C TYR A 383 -68.86 -7.80 -18.43
N SER A 384 -68.58 -7.97 -17.14
CA SER A 384 -67.82 -9.09 -16.60
C SER A 384 -68.52 -9.69 -15.39
N ALA A 385 -68.47 -11.02 -15.28
CA ALA A 385 -68.96 -11.76 -14.12
C ALA A 385 -67.80 -12.50 -13.44
N ILE A 386 -67.72 -12.34 -12.12
CA ILE A 386 -66.76 -13.03 -11.23
C ILE A 386 -67.56 -13.57 -10.05
N TYR A 387 -67.42 -14.87 -9.78
CA TYR A 387 -68.09 -15.52 -8.66
C TYR A 387 -67.10 -15.78 -7.54
N ARG A 388 -67.54 -15.62 -6.29
CA ARG A 388 -66.76 -16.05 -5.12
C ARG A 388 -67.28 -17.40 -4.64
N LEU A 389 -66.43 -18.41 -4.71
CA LEU A 389 -66.74 -19.78 -4.30
C LEU A 389 -66.61 -19.89 -2.78
N LEU A 390 -67.71 -20.28 -2.16
CA LEU A 390 -67.81 -20.55 -0.73
C LEU A 390 -68.34 -21.98 -0.55
N ASP A 391 -67.84 -22.67 0.48
CA ASP A 391 -68.44 -23.93 0.89
C ASP A 391 -69.77 -23.70 1.64
N LYS A 392 -70.47 -24.79 1.99
CA LYS A 392 -71.74 -24.74 2.74
C LYS A 392 -71.63 -24.15 4.16
N HIS A 393 -70.41 -23.93 4.64
CA HIS A 393 -70.09 -23.34 5.95
C HIS A 393 -69.55 -21.90 5.83
N GLY A 394 -69.48 -21.34 4.62
CA GLY A 394 -68.99 -19.98 4.36
C GLY A 394 -67.48 -19.86 4.21
N ASN A 395 -66.73 -20.97 4.14
CA ASN A 395 -65.28 -20.95 3.91
C ASN A 395 -64.96 -20.74 2.43
N ILE A 396 -63.89 -19.99 2.18
CA ILE A 396 -63.43 -19.68 0.82
C ILE A 396 -62.83 -20.94 0.17
N LEU A 397 -63.33 -21.29 -1.02
CA LEU A 397 -62.81 -22.40 -1.82
C LEU A 397 -61.72 -21.89 -2.75
N VAL A 398 -60.46 -22.02 -2.33
CA VAL A 398 -59.26 -21.64 -3.10
C VAL A 398 -58.82 -22.79 -4.02
N ASN A 399 -58.23 -22.46 -5.17
CA ASN A 399 -57.69 -23.41 -6.16
C ASN A 399 -58.68 -24.53 -6.55
N THR A 400 -59.97 -24.20 -6.57
CA THR A 400 -61.04 -25.14 -6.85
C THR A 400 -61.39 -25.04 -8.34
N PRO A 401 -61.40 -26.16 -9.08
CA PRO A 401 -61.76 -26.14 -10.50
C PRO A 401 -63.22 -25.72 -10.68
N CYS A 402 -63.43 -24.71 -11.53
CA CYS A 402 -64.72 -24.14 -11.83
C CYS A 402 -64.92 -23.97 -13.35
N ARG A 403 -66.18 -24.08 -13.77
CA ARG A 403 -66.68 -23.90 -15.13
C ARG A 403 -67.76 -22.83 -15.10
N LEU A 404 -67.55 -21.77 -15.88
CA LEU A 404 -68.55 -20.75 -16.17
C LEU A 404 -69.13 -21.00 -17.55
N THR A 405 -70.45 -21.04 -17.67
CA THR A 405 -71.16 -21.23 -18.94
C THR A 405 -72.11 -20.06 -19.15
N THR A 406 -71.93 -19.32 -20.25
CA THR A 406 -72.86 -18.25 -20.65
C THR A 406 -74.05 -18.85 -21.40
N PRO A 407 -75.19 -18.15 -21.48
CA PRO A 407 -76.35 -18.56 -22.29
C PRO A 407 -76.02 -18.73 -23.78
N SER A 408 -75.03 -17.97 -24.29
CA SER A 408 -74.52 -18.09 -25.66
C SER A 408 -73.71 -19.37 -25.94
N GLY A 409 -73.50 -20.23 -24.93
CA GLY A 409 -72.74 -21.47 -25.04
C GLY A 409 -71.23 -21.31 -24.85
N GLN A 410 -70.72 -20.08 -24.64
CA GLN A 410 -69.32 -19.86 -24.29
C GLN A 410 -69.03 -20.43 -22.89
N THR A 411 -68.01 -21.29 -22.80
CA THR A 411 -67.57 -21.90 -21.54
C THR A 411 -66.15 -21.47 -21.18
N VAL A 412 -65.93 -21.00 -19.96
CA VAL A 412 -64.62 -20.66 -19.42
C VAL A 412 -64.31 -21.61 -18.26
N MET A 413 -63.19 -22.33 -18.37
CA MET A 413 -62.69 -23.24 -17.33
C MET A 413 -61.50 -22.59 -16.63
N GLY A 414 -61.43 -22.71 -15.31
CA GLY A 414 -60.29 -22.23 -14.54
C GLY A 414 -60.31 -22.70 -13.09
N TYR A 415 -59.31 -22.29 -12.34
CA TYR A 415 -59.25 -22.49 -10.89
C TYR A 415 -59.59 -21.20 -10.18
N SER A 416 -60.21 -21.28 -9.01
CA SER A 416 -60.39 -20.10 -8.16
C SER A 416 -59.07 -19.59 -7.60
N ASP A 417 -58.97 -18.28 -7.45
CA ASP A 417 -57.80 -17.62 -6.87
C ASP A 417 -57.73 -17.78 -5.33
N ASN A 418 -56.71 -17.16 -4.72
CA ASN A 418 -56.46 -17.18 -3.29
C ASN A 418 -57.56 -16.50 -2.44
N GLU A 419 -58.51 -15.81 -3.07
CA GLU A 419 -59.69 -15.22 -2.43
C GLU A 419 -60.99 -15.98 -2.77
N GLY A 420 -60.86 -17.12 -3.47
CA GLY A 420 -61.95 -17.97 -3.94
C GLY A 420 -62.69 -17.42 -5.15
N ARG A 421 -62.14 -16.44 -5.87
CA ARG A 421 -62.78 -15.84 -7.05
C ARG A 421 -62.56 -16.70 -8.27
N SER A 422 -63.61 -16.93 -9.05
CA SER A 422 -63.54 -17.61 -10.35
C SER A 422 -62.73 -16.77 -11.35
N VAL A 423 -62.29 -17.43 -12.42
CA VAL A 423 -61.83 -16.71 -13.62
C VAL A 423 -62.95 -15.79 -14.14
N PRO A 424 -62.65 -14.55 -14.59
CA PRO A 424 -63.67 -13.66 -15.12
C PRO A 424 -64.18 -14.19 -16.46
N VAL A 425 -65.50 -14.19 -16.64
CA VAL A 425 -66.11 -14.31 -17.97
C VAL A 425 -66.57 -12.94 -18.43
N TYR A 426 -66.37 -12.65 -19.71
CA TYR A 426 -66.71 -11.38 -20.31
C TYR A 426 -67.83 -11.59 -21.33
N THR A 427 -68.88 -10.80 -21.23
CA THR A 427 -70.03 -10.85 -22.15
C THR A 427 -70.23 -9.50 -22.81
N ARG A 428 -70.87 -9.50 -23.99
CA ARG A 428 -71.19 -8.25 -24.72
C ARG A 428 -72.47 -7.59 -24.20
N GLN A 429 -73.33 -8.34 -23.53
CA GLN A 429 -74.59 -7.91 -22.92
C GLN A 429 -74.67 -8.50 -21.50
N GLN A 430 -75.50 -7.91 -20.63
CA GLN A 430 -75.70 -8.43 -19.28
C GLN A 430 -76.52 -9.72 -19.35
N GLU A 431 -75.91 -10.82 -18.92
CA GLU A 431 -76.46 -12.17 -19.03
C GLU A 431 -76.11 -12.97 -17.76
N ASP A 432 -77.01 -13.84 -17.31
CA ASP A 432 -76.77 -14.71 -16.16
C ASP A 432 -75.86 -15.87 -16.56
N VAL A 433 -74.70 -15.95 -15.91
CA VAL A 433 -73.67 -16.96 -16.19
C VAL A 433 -73.80 -18.10 -15.19
N GLU A 434 -73.95 -19.33 -15.66
CA GLU A 434 -73.98 -20.50 -14.78
C GLU A 434 -72.58 -20.88 -14.29
N LEU A 435 -72.45 -21.11 -12.99
CA LEU A 435 -71.22 -21.60 -12.34
C LEU A 435 -71.39 -23.04 -11.89
N HIS A 436 -70.51 -23.92 -12.38
CA HIS A 436 -70.33 -25.27 -11.87
C HIS A 436 -68.93 -25.42 -11.27
N PHE A 437 -68.81 -25.84 -10.01
CA PHE A 437 -67.53 -26.12 -9.36
C PHE A 437 -67.47 -27.56 -8.87
N PHE A 438 -66.27 -28.14 -8.87
CA PHE A 438 -66.06 -29.53 -8.48
C PHE A 438 -65.38 -29.59 -7.10
N VAL A 439 -66.05 -30.17 -6.10
CA VAL A 439 -65.47 -30.39 -4.76
C VAL A 439 -64.86 -31.79 -4.71
N LYS A 440 -63.55 -31.88 -4.44
CA LYS A 440 -62.83 -33.15 -4.27
C LYS A 440 -63.24 -33.75 -2.90
N LYS A 441 -63.75 -35.00 -2.87
CA LYS A 441 -63.95 -35.73 -1.60
C LYS A 441 -62.58 -36.23 -1.09
N PRO A 442 -62.22 -36.00 0.19
CA PRO A 442 -60.94 -36.48 0.73
C PRO A 442 -60.95 -38.02 0.90
N GLN A 443 -59.88 -38.68 0.47
CA GLN A 443 -59.57 -40.08 0.80
C GLN A 443 -58.73 -40.12 2.09
N PRO A 444 -58.85 -41.17 2.93
CA PRO A 444 -58.10 -41.27 4.17
C PRO A 444 -56.60 -41.53 3.91
N GLU A 445 -55.73 -40.81 4.60
CA GLU A 445 -54.27 -40.96 4.57
C GLU A 445 -53.83 -42.12 5.48
N GLU A 446 -53.10 -43.10 4.94
CA GLU A 446 -52.36 -44.08 5.73
C GLU A 446 -50.93 -43.58 6.00
N THR A 447 -50.52 -43.58 7.27
CA THR A 447 -49.18 -43.16 7.70
C THR A 447 -48.28 -44.39 7.91
N MET A 448 -47.16 -44.47 7.18
CA MET A 448 -46.11 -45.48 7.41
C MET A 448 -44.85 -44.81 7.99
N TRP A 449 -44.28 -45.41 9.03
CA TRP A 449 -43.04 -44.95 9.66
C TRP A 449 -41.82 -45.69 9.08
N PHE A 450 -40.76 -44.94 8.77
CA PHE A 450 -39.42 -45.51 8.50
C PHE A 450 -38.44 -45.08 9.59
N VAL A 451 -37.58 -46.01 10.02
CA VAL A 451 -36.50 -45.76 10.99
C VAL A 451 -35.21 -45.48 10.21
N GLY A 452 -34.70 -44.25 10.32
CA GLY A 452 -33.37 -43.84 9.85
C GLY A 452 -33.41 -42.60 8.97
N GLU A 453 -32.86 -41.50 9.50
CA GLU A 453 -32.66 -40.15 8.94
C GLU A 453 -33.88 -39.20 8.90
N THR A 454 -33.69 -38.09 9.63
CA THR A 454 -34.56 -36.92 9.74
C THR A 454 -34.51 -36.10 8.45
N ASP A 455 -35.48 -36.34 7.55
CA ASP A 455 -36.21 -35.30 6.82
C ASP A 455 -37.36 -35.94 6.02
N THR A 456 -38.58 -35.43 6.23
CA THR A 456 -39.80 -35.89 5.55
C THR A 456 -39.78 -35.52 4.07
N GLN A 457 -39.60 -36.50 3.17
CA GLN A 457 -39.90 -36.35 1.75
C GLN A 457 -41.35 -36.77 1.47
N GLN A 458 -42.17 -35.86 0.93
CA GLN A 458 -43.45 -36.20 0.31
C GLN A 458 -43.19 -36.87 -1.05
N LEU A 459 -43.49 -38.16 -1.16
CA LEU A 459 -43.52 -38.91 -2.42
C LEU A 459 -44.98 -39.24 -2.76
N GLU A 460 -45.54 -38.58 -3.78
CA GLU A 460 -46.75 -39.05 -4.44
C GLU A 460 -46.42 -40.31 -5.25
N THR A 461 -47.06 -41.42 -4.92
CA THR A 461 -46.97 -42.69 -5.64
C THR A 461 -48.03 -42.71 -6.76
N GLU A 462 -47.59 -42.62 -8.02
CA GLU A 462 -48.42 -42.97 -9.17
C GLU A 462 -48.57 -44.50 -9.26
N LEU A 463 -49.75 -45.01 -8.88
CA LEU A 463 -50.12 -46.39 -9.15
C LEU A 463 -50.60 -46.52 -10.60
N ARG A 464 -49.82 -47.22 -11.43
CA ARG A 464 -50.27 -47.78 -12.70
C ARG A 464 -51.01 -49.08 -12.42
N GLU A 465 -52.25 -49.18 -12.87
CA GLU A 465 -52.83 -50.47 -13.25
C GLU A 465 -53.36 -50.41 -14.69
N SER A 466 -52.80 -51.31 -15.49
CA SER A 466 -53.41 -51.86 -16.69
C SER A 466 -54.47 -52.89 -16.30
N LEU A 467 -55.54 -53.03 -17.10
CA LEU A 467 -55.89 -54.27 -17.84
C LEU A 467 -57.31 -54.20 -18.41
N SER A 468 -57.41 -54.17 -19.74
CA SER A 468 -58.18 -55.11 -20.60
C SER A 468 -58.13 -54.66 -22.05
#